data_AF-A0A3C0I7C1-F1
#
_entry.id   AF-A0A3C0I7C1-F1
#
_cell.length_a   1.000
_cell.length_b   1.000
_cell.length_c   1.000
_cell.angle_alpha   90.00
_cell.angle_beta   90.00
_cell.angle_gamma   90.00
#
_symmetry.space_group_name_H-M   'P 1'
#
loop_
_entity.id
_entity.type
_entity.pdbx_description
1 polymer ?
#
loop_
_entity_poly.entity_id
_entity_poly.type
_entity_poly.pdbx_seq_one_letter_code
_entity_poly.pdbx_strand_id
1 'polypeptide(L)'
;PAKSITALPVETLKTPVPENISRLPELIKKIENEFMPEWQEINGALEMDVLENFAERLVKLGKEYNISILIHYAENLSEFIQNFDITLMKNALKEFPFLLEQIRKATLNE
;
A
#
# COMPACT_ATOMS: atom_id res chain seq x y z
N PRO A 1 -47.10 4.63 -2.49
CA PRO A 1 -46.18 5.57 -1.80
C PRO A 1 -44.93 4.83 -1.30
N ALA A 2 -43.76 5.37 -1.68
CA ALA A 2 -42.38 5.11 -1.17
C ALA A 2 -41.90 3.64 -1.18
N LYS A 3 -41.12 3.18 -2.17
CA LYS A 3 -39.69 3.45 -2.51
C LYS A 3 -38.83 2.25 -2.09
N SER A 4 -38.34 1.57 -3.13
CA SER A 4 -37.29 0.58 -3.18
C SER A 4 -36.07 0.93 -2.35
N ILE A 5 -35.50 -0.05 -1.66
CA ILE A 5 -34.04 -0.22 -1.59
C ILE A 5 -33.75 -1.70 -1.82
N THR A 6 -33.27 -1.97 -3.02
CA THR A 6 -32.58 -3.18 -3.44
C THR A 6 -31.28 -3.25 -2.63
N ALA A 7 -31.24 -4.11 -1.61
CA ALA A 7 -29.97 -4.51 -1.03
C ALA A 7 -29.36 -5.54 -1.99
N LEU A 8 -28.26 -5.14 -2.61
CA LEU A 8 -27.48 -5.88 -3.60
C LEU A 8 -27.16 -7.30 -3.09
N PRO A 9 -27.16 -8.31 -3.98
CA PRO A 9 -26.73 -9.64 -3.60
C PRO A 9 -25.24 -9.58 -3.23
N VAL A 10 -24.91 -10.22 -2.11
CA VAL A 10 -23.54 -10.51 -1.70
C VAL A 10 -22.93 -11.45 -2.75
N GLU A 11 -22.47 -10.87 -3.85
CA GLU A 11 -21.77 -11.58 -4.90
C GLU A 11 -20.41 -12.01 -4.35
N THR A 12 -20.39 -13.27 -3.91
CA THR A 12 -19.38 -14.24 -4.35
C THR A 12 -17.94 -13.71 -4.34
N LEU A 13 -17.33 -13.72 -3.16
CA LEU A 13 -15.88 -13.77 -3.01
C LEU A 13 -15.37 -15.15 -3.48
N LYS A 14 -15.44 -15.37 -4.79
CA LYS A 14 -14.80 -16.48 -5.51
C LYS A 14 -14.31 -15.92 -6.85
N THR A 15 -13.15 -15.28 -6.81
CA THR A 15 -12.31 -15.13 -7.97
C THR A 15 -10.86 -15.19 -7.50
N PRO A 16 -10.09 -16.23 -7.88
CA PRO A 16 -8.64 -16.18 -7.76
C PRO A 16 -8.19 -15.07 -8.70
N VAL A 17 -7.77 -13.96 -8.13
CA VAL A 17 -7.34 -12.78 -8.89
C VAL A 17 -6.17 -13.22 -9.76
N PRO A 18 -6.21 -13.02 -11.08
CA PRO A 18 -5.05 -13.27 -11.92
C PRO A 18 -3.95 -12.36 -11.41
N GLU A 19 -2.87 -12.98 -10.93
CA GLU A 19 -1.61 -12.33 -10.62
C GLU A 19 -1.17 -11.61 -11.90
N ASN A 20 -1.54 -10.34 -12.05
CA ASN A 20 -1.35 -9.59 -13.29
C ASN A 20 0.07 -9.03 -13.26
N ILE A 21 1.04 -9.95 -13.32
CA ILE A 21 2.49 -9.73 -13.23
C ILE A 21 2.92 -8.66 -14.25
N SER A 22 2.21 -8.52 -15.37
CA SER A 22 2.45 -7.51 -16.41
C SER A 22 2.34 -6.05 -15.94
N ARG A 23 1.61 -5.75 -14.84
CA ARG A 23 1.42 -4.39 -14.32
C ARG A 23 2.35 -4.02 -13.16
N LEU A 24 3.16 -4.97 -12.68
CA LEU A 24 4.13 -4.74 -11.62
C LEU A 24 5.22 -3.71 -11.96
N PRO A 25 5.83 -3.69 -13.16
CA PRO A 25 6.78 -2.62 -13.50
C PRO A 25 6.13 -1.24 -13.54
N GLU A 26 4.84 -1.14 -13.90
CA GLU A 26 4.08 0.10 -13.84
C GLU A 26 3.82 0.53 -12.39
N LEU A 27 3.49 -0.42 -11.51
CA LEU A 27 3.37 -0.19 -10.07
C LEU A 27 4.67 0.36 -9.49
N ILE A 28 5.79 -0.31 -9.75
CA ILE A 28 7.10 0.11 -9.22
C ILE A 28 7.42 1.53 -9.70
N LYS A 29 7.21 1.82 -10.99
CA LYS A 29 7.37 3.19 -11.51
C LYS A 29 6.47 4.19 -10.79
N LYS A 30 5.21 3.85 -10.52
CA LYS A 30 4.28 4.73 -9.81
C LYS A 30 4.73 4.98 -8.37
N ILE A 31 5.22 3.95 -7.68
CA ILE A 31 5.78 4.10 -6.34
C ILE A 31 7.06 4.95 -6.39
N GLU A 32 7.98 4.70 -7.32
CA GLU A 32 9.22 5.46 -7.46
C GLU A 32 8.99 6.94 -7.82
N ASN A 33 8.00 7.25 -8.67
CA ASN A 33 7.76 8.61 -9.13
C ASN A 33 6.84 9.41 -8.19
N GLU A 34 5.83 8.78 -7.58
CA GLU A 34 4.86 9.50 -6.73
C GLU A 34 5.12 9.32 -5.24
N PHE A 35 5.47 8.11 -4.79
CA PHE A 35 5.57 7.80 -3.36
C PHE A 35 6.99 7.96 -2.81
N MET A 36 8.03 7.76 -3.61
CA MET A 36 9.43 7.96 -3.20
C MET A 36 9.73 9.42 -2.79
N PRO A 37 9.34 10.46 -3.56
CA PRO A 37 9.55 11.84 -3.13
C PRO A 37 8.75 12.17 -1.87
N GLU A 38 7.49 11.73 -1.79
CA GLU A 38 6.63 11.91 -0.61
C GLU A 38 7.24 11.22 0.62
N TRP A 39 7.76 10.00 0.46
CA TRP A 39 8.48 9.28 1.51
C TRP A 39 9.75 10.01 1.97
N GLN A 40 10.50 10.66 1.07
CA GLN A 40 11.68 11.44 1.46
C GLN A 40 11.31 12.65 2.32
N GLU A 41 10.22 13.33 2.00
CA GLU A 41 9.71 14.45 2.80
C GLU A 41 9.24 13.96 4.18
N ILE A 42 8.44 12.89 4.20
CA ILE A 42 7.93 12.26 5.41
C ILE A 42 9.06 11.77 6.33
N ASN A 43 10.08 11.12 5.78
CA ASN A 43 11.17 10.56 6.57
C ASN A 43 12.04 11.67 7.23
N GLY A 44 12.01 12.88 6.68
CA GLY A 44 12.67 14.05 7.27
C GLY A 44 11.86 14.75 8.35
N ALA A 45 10.54 14.92 8.14
CA ALA A 45 9.68 15.74 9.00
C ALA A 45 8.81 14.93 9.99
N LEU A 46 8.53 13.65 9.70
CA LEU A 46 7.66 12.75 10.46
C LEU A 46 6.30 13.37 10.82
N GLU A 47 5.66 14.02 9.85
CA GLU A 47 4.31 14.56 10.02
C GLU A 47 3.28 13.44 10.02
N MET A 48 2.55 13.29 11.13
CA MET A 48 1.62 12.16 11.35
C MET A 48 0.46 12.12 10.35
N ASP A 49 -0.18 13.25 10.07
CA ASP A 49 -1.24 13.35 9.05
C ASP A 49 -0.74 12.91 7.66
N VAL A 50 0.49 13.31 7.31
CA VAL A 50 1.10 12.97 6.02
C VAL A 50 1.43 11.47 5.97
N LEU A 51 1.96 10.94 7.06
CA LEU A 51 2.24 9.51 7.26
C LEU A 51 0.98 8.65 7.14
N GLU A 52 -0.11 9.07 7.75
CA GLU A 52 -1.39 8.36 7.70
C GLU A 52 -1.96 8.34 6.28
N ASN A 53 -1.97 9.49 5.60
CA ASN A 53 -2.41 9.58 4.22
C ASN A 53 -1.51 8.75 3.28
N PHE A 54 -0.19 8.76 3.50
CA PHE A 54 0.77 7.95 2.75
C PHE A 54 0.48 6.45 2.92
N ALA A 55 0.28 5.99 4.16
CA ALA A 55 -0.06 4.60 4.46
C ALA A 55 -1.39 4.20 3.80
N GLU A 56 -2.43 5.03 3.90
CA GLU A 56 -3.74 4.75 3.29
C GLU A 56 -3.65 4.64 1.75
N ARG A 57 -2.90 5.55 1.11
CA ARG A 57 -2.67 5.52 -0.34
C ARG A 57 -1.89 4.27 -0.76
N LEU A 58 -0.90 3.84 0.02
CA LEU A 58 -0.16 2.60 -0.23
C LEU A 58 -1.05 1.36 -0.10
N VAL A 59 -1.94 1.29 0.90
CA VAL A 59 -2.92 0.20 1.03
C VAL A 59 -3.83 0.14 -0.20
N LYS A 60 -4.36 1.28 -0.64
CA LYS A 60 -5.20 1.38 -1.84
C LYS A 60 -4.46 0.91 -3.08
N LEU A 61 -3.21 1.33 -3.25
CA LEU A 61 -2.36 0.93 -4.36
C LEU A 61 -2.06 -0.58 -4.31
N GLY A 62 -1.72 -1.12 -3.14
CA GLY A 62 -1.51 -2.55 -2.94
C GLY A 62 -2.75 -3.36 -3.28
N LYS A 63 -3.95 -2.89 -2.93
CA LYS A 63 -5.22 -3.52 -3.29
C LYS A 63 -5.51 -3.43 -4.79
N GLU A 64 -5.25 -2.29 -5.41
CA GLU A 64 -5.41 -2.06 -6.86
C GLU A 64 -4.55 -3.04 -7.69
N TYR A 65 -3.32 -3.29 -7.26
CA TYR A 65 -2.38 -4.17 -7.95
C TYR A 65 -2.29 -5.59 -7.34
N ASN A 66 -3.11 -5.91 -6.33
CA ASN A 66 -3.12 -7.18 -5.59
C ASN A 66 -1.77 -7.60 -4.99
N ILE A 67 -1.04 -6.63 -4.42
CA ILE A 67 0.28 -6.84 -3.80
C ILE A 67 0.15 -6.92 -2.29
N SER A 68 -0.05 -8.14 -1.79
CA SER A 68 -0.24 -8.40 -0.36
C SER A 68 0.89 -7.83 0.50
N ILE A 69 2.16 -7.98 0.08
CA ILE A 69 3.31 -7.46 0.85
C ILE A 69 3.26 -5.93 1.01
N LEU A 70 2.76 -5.21 0.02
CA LEU A 70 2.60 -3.75 0.07
C LEU A 70 1.44 -3.36 0.99
N ILE A 71 0.33 -4.09 0.93
CA ILE A 71 -0.84 -3.91 1.80
C ILE A 71 -0.42 -4.11 3.26
N HIS A 72 0.22 -5.24 3.58
CA HIS A 72 0.66 -5.55 4.94
C HIS A 72 1.64 -4.53 5.49
N TYR A 73 2.59 -4.08 4.68
CA TYR A 73 3.52 -3.02 5.07
C TYR A 73 2.78 -1.73 5.46
N ALA A 74 1.84 -1.32 4.63
CA ALA A 74 1.12 -0.07 4.82
C ALA A 74 0.12 -0.14 5.99
N GLU A 75 -0.52 -1.30 6.22
CA GLU A 75 -1.34 -1.55 7.41
C GLU A 75 -0.51 -1.51 8.69
N ASN A 76 0.67 -2.13 8.70
CA ASN A 76 1.59 -2.07 9.84
C ASN A 76 2.05 -0.62 10.11
N LEU A 77 2.40 0.13 9.05
CA LEU A 77 2.76 1.54 9.19
C LEU A 77 1.61 2.35 9.79
N SER A 78 0.38 2.14 9.31
CA SER A 78 -0.82 2.79 9.87
C SER A 78 -1.03 2.44 11.34
N GLU A 79 -0.85 1.18 11.74
CA GLU A 79 -0.89 0.76 13.14
C GLU A 79 0.17 1.47 13.98
N PHE A 80 1.41 1.60 13.49
CA PHE A 80 2.47 2.31 14.21
C PHE A 80 2.16 3.81 14.36
N ILE A 81 1.54 4.42 13.35
CA ILE A 81 1.09 5.82 13.40
C ILE A 81 -0.01 6.00 14.45
N GLN A 82 -1.02 5.13 14.43
CA GLN A 82 -2.15 5.16 15.37
C GLN A 82 -1.72 4.92 16.82
N ASN A 83 -0.69 4.10 17.03
CA ASN A 83 -0.08 3.86 18.34
C ASN A 83 0.97 4.92 18.73
N PHE A 84 1.24 5.92 17.87
CA PHE A 84 2.27 6.93 18.07
C PHE A 84 3.68 6.32 18.30
N ASP A 85 3.94 5.17 17.70
CA ASP A 85 5.11 4.33 17.95
C ASP A 85 6.28 4.75 17.05
N ILE A 86 6.89 5.89 17.39
CA ILE A 86 7.90 6.59 16.56
C ILE A 86 9.08 5.68 16.17
N THR A 87 9.47 4.76 17.05
CA THR A 87 10.57 3.82 16.79
C THR A 87 10.21 2.87 15.66
N LEU A 88 9.01 2.27 15.72
CA LEU A 88 8.52 1.35 14.70
C LEU A 88 8.19 2.07 13.39
N MET A 89 7.62 3.27 13.45
CA MET A 89 7.41 4.13 12.28
C MET A 89 8.72 4.39 11.54
N LYS A 90 9.77 4.83 12.25
CA LYS A 90 11.09 5.07 11.65
C LYS A 90 11.70 3.80 11.06
N ASN A 91 11.50 2.65 11.71
CA ASN A 91 11.97 1.38 11.19
C ASN A 91 11.24 1.01 9.90
N ALA A 92 9.91 1.07 9.90
CA ALA A 92 9.09 0.81 8.73
C ALA A 92 9.43 1.74 7.57
N LEU A 93 9.63 3.04 7.82
CA LEU A 93 10.06 3.98 6.79
C LEU A 93 11.42 3.58 6.19
N LYS A 94 12.40 3.17 7.02
CA LYS A 94 13.70 2.68 6.52
C LYS A 94 13.57 1.39 5.71
N GLU A 95 12.61 0.54 6.03
CA GLU A 95 12.36 -0.72 5.33
C GLU A 95 11.64 -0.54 3.98
N PHE A 96 10.99 0.61 3.75
CA PHE A 96 10.26 0.91 2.52
C PHE A 96 11.07 0.69 1.22
N PRO A 97 12.27 1.27 1.05
CA PRO A 97 13.08 1.05 -0.16
C PRO A 97 13.49 -0.42 -0.33
N PHE A 98 13.75 -1.14 0.76
CA PHE A 98 14.09 -2.57 0.71
C PHE A 98 12.89 -3.41 0.27
N LEU A 99 11.69 -3.06 0.74
CA LEU A 99 10.44 -3.70 0.31
C LEU A 99 10.19 -3.50 -1.18
N LEU A 100 10.43 -2.30 -1.71
CA LEU A 100 10.37 -2.03 -3.15
C LEU A 100 11.36 -2.88 -3.95
N GLU A 101 12.61 -3.00 -3.49
CA GLU A 101 13.58 -3.89 -4.12
C GLU A 101 13.15 -5.36 -4.10
N GLN A 102 12.52 -5.82 -3.01
CA GLN A 102 12.00 -7.19 -2.92
C GLN A 102 10.86 -7.42 -3.93
N ILE A 103 9.90 -6.49 -4.03
CA ILE A 103 8.83 -6.55 -5.03
C ILE A 103 9.44 -6.59 -6.44
N ARG A 104 10.46 -5.76 -6.71
CA ARG A 104 11.18 -5.75 -7.98
C ARG A 104 11.87 -7.08 -8.29
N LYS A 105 12.57 -7.66 -7.32
CA LYS A 105 13.29 -8.94 -7.51
C LYS A 105 12.34 -10.12 -7.68
N ALA A 106 11.22 -10.13 -6.95
CA ALA A 106 10.18 -11.14 -7.11
C ALA A 106 9.64 -11.20 -8.56
N THR A 107 9.70 -10.09 -9.30
CA THR A 107 9.28 -10.02 -10.70
C THR A 107 10.34 -10.37 -11.75
N LEU A 108 11.62 -10.47 -11.38
CA LEU A 108 12.70 -10.67 -12.34
C LEU A 108 13.17 -12.14 -12.43
N ASN A 109 12.63 -13.02 -11.60
CA ASN A 109 12.96 -14.44 -11.57
C ASN A 109 11.89 -15.26 -12.31
N GLU A 110 11.79 -15.09 -13.63
CA GLU A 110 11.16 -16.04 -14.55
C GLU A 110 12.21 -16.58 -15.53
#